data_AF-A0AA48GNC9-F1
#
_entry.id   AF-A0AA48GNC9-F1
#
_cell.length_a   1.000
_cell.length_b   1.000
_cell.length_c   1.000
_cell.angle_alpha   90.00
_cell.angle_beta   90.00
_cell.angle_gamma   90.00
#
_symmetry.space_group_name_H-M   'P 1'
#
loop_
_entity.id
_entity.type
_entity.pdbx_description
1 polymer ?
#
loop_
_entity_poly.entity_id
_entity_poly.type
_entity_poly.pdbx_seq_one_letter_code
_entity_poly.pdbx_strand_id
1 'polypeptide(L)'
;MILVVTNAYDDVANLVIKKLRDRKASWARFNVPAFPGRTRLAFDPTALEGGTLVDEDGEEIDLANVTSAWIWKPLRRKRLDALEPGEGEFLQDASERTCQCFTLLLAPFTFTVNQPEMTRLAEDKGFQLRLARSLGLAVPPTLVTNSPVRARAFCLEHREVVFKLINRPQVFHRGRVSWIGTNLVEARDTRNR
;
A
#
# COMPACT_ATOMS: atom_id res chain seq x y z
N MET A 1 2.27 3.30 -23.49
CA MET A 1 1.25 3.95 -22.63
C MET A 1 1.71 3.93 -21.18
N ILE A 2 1.30 4.91 -20.35
CA ILE A 2 1.58 4.96 -18.91
C ILE A 2 0.38 4.41 -18.12
N LEU A 3 0.56 3.32 -17.38
CA LEU A 3 -0.47 2.80 -16.47
C LEU A 3 -0.32 3.41 -15.07
N VAL A 4 -1.35 4.10 -14.59
CA VAL A 4 -1.42 4.65 -13.24
C VAL A 4 -2.21 3.70 -12.35
N VAL A 5 -1.51 2.95 -11.49
CA VAL A 5 -2.12 1.96 -10.59
C VAL A 5 -2.36 2.61 -9.22
N THR A 6 -3.61 2.97 -8.93
CA THR A 6 -3.95 3.79 -7.76
C THR A 6 -5.43 3.67 -7.35
N ASN A 7 -5.92 4.57 -6.50
CA ASN A 7 -7.33 4.71 -6.16
C ASN A 7 -7.96 5.95 -6.81
N ALA A 8 -9.24 5.88 -7.21
CA ALA A 8 -10.00 6.96 -7.90
C ALA A 8 -9.96 8.33 -7.20
N TYR A 9 -9.87 8.31 -5.87
CA TYR A 9 -10.03 9.49 -5.01
C TYR A 9 -8.70 10.00 -4.45
N ASP A 10 -7.57 9.63 -5.05
CA ASP A 10 -6.25 10.08 -4.60
C ASP A 10 -5.90 11.45 -5.21
N ASP A 11 -5.84 12.48 -4.37
CA ASP A 11 -5.56 13.85 -4.82
C ASP A 11 -4.18 13.97 -5.48
N VAL A 12 -3.17 13.23 -4.99
CA VAL A 12 -1.83 13.24 -5.58
C VAL A 12 -1.85 12.58 -6.95
N ALA A 13 -2.53 11.43 -7.08
CA ALA A 13 -2.67 10.78 -8.38
C ALA A 13 -3.44 11.65 -9.38
N ASN A 14 -4.52 12.33 -8.94
CA ASN A 14 -5.29 13.23 -9.78
C ASN A 14 -4.45 14.41 -10.28
N LEU A 15 -3.54 14.94 -9.46
CA LEU A 15 -2.58 15.96 -9.88
C LEU A 15 -1.60 15.45 -10.94
N VAL A 16 -1.08 14.22 -10.77
CA VAL A 16 -0.19 13.60 -11.77
C VAL A 16 -0.94 13.35 -13.08
N ILE A 17 -2.15 12.79 -13.02
CA ILE A 17 -3.00 12.57 -14.20
C ILE A 17 -3.27 13.90 -14.93
N LYS A 18 -3.53 14.98 -14.20
CA LYS A 18 -3.66 16.31 -14.80
C LYS A 18 -2.39 16.69 -15.58
N LYS A 19 -1.20 16.49 -15.00
CA LYS A 19 0.07 16.77 -15.68
C LYS A 19 0.31 15.86 -16.90
N LEU A 20 -0.09 14.60 -16.85
CA LEU A 20 -0.04 13.69 -18.00
C LEU A 20 -0.95 14.21 -19.13
N ARG A 21 -2.15 14.65 -18.79
CA ARG A 21 -3.11 15.26 -19.73
C ARG A 21 -2.59 16.56 -20.34
N ASP A 22 -2.06 17.47 -19.51
CA ASP A 22 -1.47 18.75 -19.96
C ASP A 22 -0.32 18.50 -20.96
N ARG A 23 0.42 17.39 -20.78
CA ARG A 23 1.50 16.95 -21.68
C ARG A 23 1.03 16.10 -22.85
N LYS A 24 -0.27 15.86 -22.99
CA LYS A 24 -0.86 14.98 -24.01
C LYS A 24 -0.24 13.57 -24.03
N ALA A 25 0.21 13.07 -22.87
CA ALA A 25 0.74 11.72 -22.75
C ALA A 25 -0.38 10.69 -22.88
N SER A 26 -0.08 9.52 -23.45
CA SER A 26 -1.00 8.37 -23.43
C SER A 26 -0.93 7.69 -22.06
N TRP A 27 -2.06 7.66 -21.35
CA TRP A 27 -2.16 7.07 -20.02
C TRP A 27 -3.51 6.36 -19.83
N ALA A 28 -3.53 5.41 -18.90
CA ALA A 28 -4.74 4.80 -18.38
C ALA A 28 -4.64 4.65 -16.85
N ARG A 29 -5.78 4.54 -16.17
CA ARG A 29 -5.83 4.35 -14.72
C ARG A 29 -6.36 2.96 -14.39
N PHE A 30 -5.64 2.24 -13.55
CA PHE A 30 -6.21 1.09 -12.85
C PHE A 30 -6.70 1.55 -11.47
N ASN A 31 -8.02 1.69 -11.29
CA ASN A 31 -8.63 1.97 -9.98
C ASN A 31 -8.73 0.70 -9.14
N VAL A 32 -7.70 0.42 -8.36
CA VAL A 32 -7.58 -0.84 -7.59
C VAL A 32 -8.75 -1.06 -6.61
N PRO A 33 -9.29 -0.06 -5.89
CA PRO A 33 -10.49 -0.25 -5.06
C PRO A 33 -11.78 -0.64 -5.81
N ALA A 34 -11.82 -0.52 -7.13
CA ALA A 34 -12.93 -1.00 -7.97
C ALA A 34 -12.75 -2.47 -8.37
N PHE A 35 -11.56 -3.04 -8.21
CA PHE A 35 -11.30 -4.46 -8.42
C PHE A 35 -11.78 -5.29 -7.22
N PRO A 36 -12.40 -6.47 -7.44
CA PRO A 36 -12.69 -7.12 -8.72
C PRO A 36 -14.10 -6.79 -9.26
N GLY A 37 -14.87 -5.96 -8.57
CA GLY A 37 -16.30 -5.76 -8.86
C GLY A 37 -16.59 -4.98 -10.13
N ARG A 38 -15.94 -3.82 -10.31
CA ARG A 38 -16.21 -2.87 -11.41
C ARG A 38 -15.13 -2.82 -12.48
N THR A 39 -13.95 -3.37 -12.23
CA THR A 39 -12.88 -3.53 -13.22
C THR A 39 -12.68 -5.02 -13.52
N ARG A 40 -12.10 -5.37 -14.66
CA ARG A 40 -11.67 -6.74 -14.98
C ARG A 40 -10.19 -6.74 -15.31
N LEU A 41 -9.48 -7.76 -14.84
CA LEU A 41 -8.05 -7.92 -15.11
C LEU A 41 -7.82 -9.37 -15.53
N ALA A 42 -7.20 -9.55 -16.69
CA ALA A 42 -6.79 -10.84 -17.21
C ALA A 42 -5.32 -10.75 -17.66
N PHE A 43 -4.52 -11.73 -17.30
CA PHE A 43 -3.14 -11.85 -17.75
C PHE A 43 -2.72 -13.32 -17.65
N ASP A 44 -1.89 -13.77 -18.58
CA ASP A 44 -1.21 -15.06 -18.47
C ASP A 44 0.14 -14.83 -17.76
N PRO A 45 0.39 -15.46 -16.60
CA PRO A 45 1.66 -15.29 -15.89
C PRO A 45 2.85 -15.94 -16.62
N THR A 46 2.61 -16.75 -17.65
CA THR A 46 3.62 -17.40 -18.50
C THR A 46 3.88 -16.63 -19.80
N ALA A 47 2.94 -15.78 -20.22
CA ALA A 47 3.06 -14.91 -21.40
C ALA A 47 2.26 -13.62 -21.15
N LEU A 48 2.93 -12.47 -21.09
CA LEU A 48 2.20 -11.19 -20.94
C LEU A 48 1.42 -10.76 -22.19
N GLU A 49 1.68 -11.39 -23.34
CA GLU A 49 0.89 -11.18 -24.54
C GLU A 49 -0.59 -11.55 -24.29
N GLY A 50 -1.49 -10.68 -24.72
CA GLY A 50 -2.93 -10.88 -24.56
C GLY A 50 -3.48 -10.55 -23.15
N GLY A 51 -2.68 -9.94 -22.28
CA GLY A 51 -3.20 -9.40 -21.02
C GLY A 51 -4.10 -8.18 -21.24
N THR A 52 -5.21 -8.10 -20.52
CA THR A 52 -6.17 -7.00 -20.62
C THR A 52 -6.57 -6.45 -19.25
N LEU A 53 -6.77 -5.14 -19.20
CA LEU A 53 -7.42 -4.44 -18.09
C LEU A 53 -8.65 -3.71 -18.64
N VAL A 54 -9.82 -4.02 -18.10
CA VAL A 54 -11.05 -3.28 -18.38
C VAL A 54 -11.34 -2.37 -17.20
N ASP A 55 -11.46 -1.07 -17.47
CA ASP A 55 -11.74 -0.07 -16.45
C ASP A 55 -13.23 -0.04 -16.05
N GLU A 56 -13.62 0.92 -15.20
CA GLU A 56 -14.99 1.02 -14.71
C GLU A 56 -16.03 1.49 -15.73
N ASP A 57 -15.58 2.09 -16.83
CA ASP A 57 -16.42 2.58 -17.93
C ASP A 57 -16.53 1.54 -19.06
N GLY A 58 -15.79 0.44 -18.96
CA GLY A 58 -15.77 -0.67 -19.93
C GLY A 58 -14.70 -0.52 -21.00
N GLU A 59 -13.82 0.47 -20.88
CA GLU A 59 -12.72 0.65 -21.82
C GLU A 59 -11.65 -0.41 -21.58
N GLU A 60 -11.28 -1.10 -22.66
CA GLU A 60 -10.28 -2.16 -22.62
C GLU A 60 -8.88 -1.61 -22.92
N ILE A 61 -7.94 -1.92 -22.05
CA ILE A 61 -6.54 -1.58 -22.15
C ILE A 61 -5.77 -2.88 -22.40
N ASP A 62 -5.22 -3.00 -23.60
CA ASP A 62 -4.24 -4.03 -23.92
C ASP A 62 -2.93 -3.74 -23.15
N LEU A 63 -2.57 -4.67 -22.26
CA LEU A 63 -1.42 -4.55 -21.39
C LEU A 63 -0.10 -4.60 -22.17
N ALA A 64 -0.07 -5.14 -23.39
CA ALA A 64 1.10 -5.10 -24.26
C ALA A 64 1.49 -3.66 -24.67
N ASN A 65 0.53 -2.72 -24.65
CA ASN A 65 0.77 -1.31 -24.94
C ASN A 65 1.31 -0.52 -23.73
N VAL A 66 1.35 -1.12 -22.54
CA VAL A 66 1.87 -0.47 -21.34
C VAL A 66 3.39 -0.54 -21.35
N THR A 67 4.03 0.63 -21.40
CA THR A 67 5.50 0.76 -21.46
C THR A 67 6.08 1.29 -20.15
N SER A 68 5.22 1.87 -19.31
CA SER A 68 5.59 2.43 -18.02
C SER A 68 4.43 2.30 -17.04
N ALA A 69 4.74 2.09 -15.77
CA ALA A 69 3.74 2.00 -14.72
C ALA A 69 4.11 2.90 -13.54
N TRP A 70 3.13 3.61 -13.00
CA TRP A 70 3.29 4.34 -11.74
C TRP A 70 2.36 3.71 -10.70
N ILE A 71 2.97 3.05 -9.72
CA ILE A 71 2.26 2.30 -8.68
C ILE A 71 2.20 3.18 -7.43
N TRP A 72 1.01 3.73 -7.16
CA TRP A 72 0.83 4.72 -6.11
C TRP A 72 -0.36 4.38 -5.21
N LYS A 73 -0.05 4.00 -3.98
CA LYS A 73 -1.05 3.69 -2.93
C LYS A 73 -2.25 2.89 -3.46
N PRO A 74 -2.03 1.73 -4.12
CA PRO A 74 -3.10 0.99 -4.75
C PRO A 74 -4.16 0.48 -3.75
N LEU A 75 -3.77 0.25 -2.50
CA LEU A 75 -4.59 -0.50 -1.54
C LEU A 75 -5.40 0.41 -0.61
N ARG A 76 -6.72 0.44 -0.82
CA ARG A 76 -7.69 0.71 0.26
C ARG A 76 -8.53 -0.54 0.49
N ARG A 77 -8.56 -0.99 1.74
CA ARG A 77 -9.52 -1.99 2.23
C ARG A 77 -10.92 -1.37 2.11
N LYS A 78 -11.69 -1.75 1.11
CA LYS A 78 -13.13 -1.48 1.12
C LYS A 78 -13.79 -2.76 1.63
N ARG A 79 -14.47 -2.67 2.77
CA ARG A 79 -15.29 -3.79 3.24
C ARG A 79 -16.36 -4.02 2.16
N LEU A 80 -16.45 -5.25 1.69
CA LEU A 80 -17.55 -5.66 0.82
C LEU A 80 -18.77 -5.83 1.74
N ASP A 81 -19.47 -4.73 1.99
CA ASP A 81 -20.55 -4.65 2.99
C ASP A 81 -21.74 -5.58 2.71
N ALA A 82 -21.79 -6.20 1.52
CA ALA A 82 -22.84 -7.11 1.09
C ALA A 82 -22.53 -8.61 1.31
N LEU A 83 -21.36 -8.95 1.87
CA LEU A 83 -20.92 -10.32 2.07
C LEU A 83 -20.88 -10.68 3.56
N GLU A 84 -21.04 -11.98 3.86
CA GLU A 84 -20.76 -12.49 5.19
C GLU A 84 -19.31 -12.16 5.59
N PRO A 85 -19.01 -11.89 6.87
CA PRO A 85 -17.69 -11.38 7.28
C PRO A 85 -16.50 -12.20 6.75
N GLY A 86 -16.59 -13.53 6.79
CA GLY A 86 -15.51 -14.42 6.31
C GLY A 86 -15.35 -14.41 4.79
N GLU A 87 -16.45 -14.29 4.04
CA GLU A 87 -16.40 -14.17 2.58
C GLU A 87 -15.81 -12.83 2.16
N GLY A 88 -16.20 -11.75 2.84
CA GLY A 88 -15.67 -10.41 2.60
C GLY A 88 -14.16 -10.33 2.84
N GLU A 89 -13.66 -10.94 3.92
CA GLU A 89 -12.23 -11.02 4.22
C GLU A 89 -11.48 -11.84 3.16
N PHE A 90 -11.99 -13.03 2.81
CA PHE A 90 -11.37 -13.87 1.78
C PHE A 90 -11.28 -13.16 0.42
N LEU A 91 -12.39 -12.58 -0.04
CA LEU A 91 -12.44 -11.91 -1.35
C LEU A 91 -11.52 -10.69 -1.36
N GLN A 92 -11.44 -9.98 -0.24
CA GLN A 92 -10.52 -8.87 -0.09
C GLN A 92 -9.05 -9.33 -0.19
N ASP A 93 -8.64 -10.32 0.59
CA ASP A 93 -7.26 -10.83 0.56
C ASP A 93 -6.88 -11.39 -0.81
N ALA A 94 -7.78 -12.14 -1.45
CA ALA A 94 -7.60 -12.64 -2.82
C ALA A 94 -7.45 -11.50 -3.84
N SER A 95 -8.22 -10.42 -3.67
CA SER A 95 -8.17 -9.26 -4.55
C SER A 95 -6.87 -8.47 -4.38
N GLU A 96 -6.48 -8.22 -3.12
CA GLU A 96 -5.21 -7.58 -2.79
C GLU A 96 -4.04 -8.40 -3.34
N ARG A 97 -4.09 -9.73 -3.20
CA ARG A 97 -3.05 -10.63 -3.70
C ARG A 97 -2.99 -10.67 -5.22
N THR A 98 -4.12 -10.68 -5.91
CA THR A 98 -4.19 -10.64 -7.38
C THR A 98 -3.59 -9.33 -7.93
N CYS A 99 -3.97 -8.19 -7.37
CA CYS A 99 -3.39 -6.89 -7.74
C CYS A 99 -1.88 -6.84 -7.49
N GLN A 100 -1.41 -7.40 -6.36
CA GLN A 100 0.02 -7.52 -6.09
C GLN A 100 0.73 -8.41 -7.12
N CYS A 101 0.15 -9.55 -7.46
CA CYS A 101 0.67 -10.47 -8.48
C CYS A 101 0.83 -9.75 -9.83
N PHE A 102 -0.24 -9.07 -10.27
CA PHE A 102 -0.22 -8.28 -11.49
C PHE A 102 0.89 -7.23 -11.49
N THR A 103 0.99 -6.41 -10.43
CA THR A 103 2.05 -5.39 -10.38
C THR A 103 3.46 -5.98 -10.40
N LEU A 104 3.67 -7.15 -9.79
CA LEU A 104 4.97 -7.85 -9.83
C LEU A 104 5.29 -8.40 -11.22
N LEU A 105 4.29 -8.88 -11.95
CA LEU A 105 4.47 -9.41 -13.31
C LEU A 105 4.63 -8.30 -14.35
N LEU A 106 3.98 -7.15 -14.14
CA LEU A 106 4.09 -5.99 -15.02
C LEU A 106 5.47 -5.31 -14.93
N ALA A 107 6.06 -5.29 -13.73
CA ALA A 107 7.22 -4.45 -13.45
C ALA A 107 8.50 -4.78 -14.24
N PRO A 108 8.84 -6.06 -14.52
CA PRO A 108 10.00 -6.42 -15.34
C PRO A 108 9.95 -5.98 -16.80
N PHE A 109 8.74 -5.74 -17.34
CA PHE A 109 8.53 -5.44 -18.76
C PHE A 109 8.23 -3.97 -19.02
N THR A 110 8.19 -3.16 -17.95
CA THR A 110 7.81 -1.74 -18.03
C THR A 110 8.74 -0.89 -17.18
N PHE A 111 8.90 0.38 -17.55
CA PHE A 111 9.54 1.34 -16.65
C PHE A 111 8.61 1.62 -15.46
N THR A 112 8.86 0.98 -14.32
CA THR A 112 7.98 1.01 -13.15
C THR A 112 8.50 1.90 -12.03
N VAL A 113 7.67 2.86 -11.61
CA VAL A 113 7.94 3.80 -10.52
C VAL A 113 6.98 3.55 -9.35
N ASN A 114 7.42 3.12 -8.18
CA ASN A 114 8.67 2.38 -7.93
C ASN A 114 8.44 0.89 -8.16
N GLN A 115 9.52 0.14 -8.34
CA GLN A 115 9.47 -1.32 -8.36
C GLN A 115 8.72 -1.86 -7.13
N PRO A 116 7.72 -2.76 -7.28
CA PRO A 116 6.86 -3.20 -6.19
C PRO A 116 7.63 -3.79 -5.00
N GLU A 117 8.63 -4.62 -5.27
CA GLU A 117 9.48 -5.26 -4.26
C GLU A 117 10.33 -4.25 -3.48
N MET A 118 10.89 -3.24 -4.17
CA MET A 118 11.64 -2.18 -3.52
C MET A 118 10.75 -1.30 -2.65
N THR A 119 9.51 -1.07 -3.09
CA THR A 119 8.52 -0.35 -2.28
C THR A 119 8.21 -1.10 -0.99
N ARG A 120 8.01 -2.43 -1.05
CA ARG A 120 7.76 -3.25 0.14
C ARG A 120 8.93 -3.20 1.13
N LEU A 121 10.16 -3.32 0.64
CA LEU A 121 11.35 -3.20 1.48
C LEU A 121 11.45 -1.80 2.11
N ALA A 122 11.15 -0.77 1.31
CA ALA A 122 11.15 0.62 1.74
C ALA A 122 10.00 0.96 2.72
N GLU A 123 8.98 0.12 2.90
CA GLU A 123 7.93 0.32 3.91
C GLU A 123 8.32 -0.21 5.30
N ASP A 124 9.36 -1.05 5.39
CA ASP A 124 9.81 -1.61 6.68
C ASP A 124 10.60 -0.56 7.48
N LYS A 125 9.93 0.00 8.50
CA LYS A 125 10.50 1.03 9.38
C LYS A 125 11.74 0.55 10.14
N GLY A 126 11.79 -0.72 10.52
CA GLY A 126 12.95 -1.29 11.22
C GLY A 126 14.16 -1.37 10.31
N PHE A 127 13.96 -1.84 9.08
CA PHE A 127 14.98 -1.84 8.04
C PHE A 127 15.46 -0.42 7.71
N GLN A 128 14.55 0.53 7.53
CA GLN A 128 14.88 1.94 7.29
C GLN A 128 15.80 2.51 8.38
N LEU A 129 15.47 2.31 9.66
CA LEU A 129 16.25 2.80 10.79
C LEU A 129 17.64 2.17 10.85
N ARG A 130 17.73 0.86 10.62
CA ARG A 130 19.01 0.14 10.60
C ARG A 130 19.89 0.61 9.44
N LEU A 131 19.32 0.73 8.24
CA LEU A 131 20.03 1.21 7.06
C LEU A 131 20.52 2.65 7.25
N ALA A 132 19.64 3.56 7.70
CA ALA A 132 20.00 4.95 7.98
C ALA A 132 21.18 5.05 8.96
N ARG A 133 21.15 4.28 10.06
CA ARG A 133 22.26 4.23 11.01
C ARG A 133 23.56 3.73 10.38
N SER A 134 23.48 2.69 9.56
CA SER A 134 24.66 2.13 8.87
C SER A 134 25.30 3.11 7.88
N LEU A 135 24.51 4.05 7.35
CA LEU A 135 24.96 5.12 6.46
C LEU A 135 25.42 6.38 7.21
N GLY A 136 25.47 6.35 8.55
CA GLY A 136 25.92 7.49 9.37
C GLY A 136 24.84 8.55 9.61
N LEU A 137 23.57 8.29 9.27
CA LEU A 137 22.48 9.19 9.59
C LEU A 137 22.12 9.08 11.08
N ALA A 138 21.79 10.22 11.69
CA ALA A 138 21.26 10.25 13.03
C ALA A 138 19.88 9.58 13.07
N VAL A 139 19.71 8.59 13.96
CA VAL A 139 18.43 7.91 14.22
C VAL A 139 18.10 7.98 15.70
N PRO A 140 16.83 8.18 16.09
CA PRO A 140 16.43 8.21 17.49
C PRO A 140 16.60 6.82 18.13
N PRO A 141 16.88 6.74 19.45
CA PRO A 141 16.68 5.50 20.20
C PRO A 141 15.30 4.92 19.88
N THR A 142 15.25 3.66 19.49
CA THR A 142 14.01 3.00 19.04
C THR A 142 13.96 1.58 19.58
N LEU A 143 12.80 1.21 20.14
CA LEU A 143 12.53 -0.13 20.63
C LEU A 143 11.31 -0.71 19.89
N VAL A 144 11.47 -1.88 19.27
CA VAL A 144 10.36 -2.71 18.79
C VAL A 144 10.16 -3.84 19.79
N THR A 145 9.00 -3.89 20.44
CA THR A 145 8.76 -4.89 21.48
C THR A 145 7.28 -5.26 21.64
N ASN A 146 7.01 -6.52 21.98
CA ASN A 146 5.75 -6.97 22.56
C ASN A 146 5.83 -7.17 24.08
N SER A 147 6.96 -6.79 24.72
CA SER A 147 7.17 -6.91 26.17
C SER A 147 6.79 -5.61 26.88
N PRO A 148 5.75 -5.62 27.74
CA PRO A 148 5.35 -4.44 28.51
C PRO A 148 6.46 -3.95 29.45
N VAL A 149 7.24 -4.88 30.01
CA VAL A 149 8.36 -4.55 30.90
C VAL A 149 9.45 -3.77 30.16
N ARG A 150 9.82 -4.22 28.96
CA ARG A 150 10.82 -3.51 28.13
C ARG A 150 10.30 -2.16 27.63
N ALA A 151 9.04 -2.09 27.22
CA ALA A 151 8.39 -0.83 26.82
C ALA A 151 8.38 0.17 27.98
N ARG A 152 8.04 -0.28 29.20
CA ARG A 152 8.04 0.56 30.40
C ARG A 152 9.43 1.09 30.71
N ALA A 153 10.44 0.23 30.69
CA ALA A 153 11.83 0.62 30.94
C ALA A 153 12.29 1.69 29.94
N PHE A 154 11.99 1.50 28.65
CA PHE A 154 12.30 2.45 27.59
C PHE A 154 11.63 3.82 27.80
N CYS A 155 10.38 3.84 28.28
CA CYS A 155 9.67 5.09 28.61
C CYS A 155 10.21 5.79 29.86
N LEU A 156 10.88 5.06 30.76
CA LEU A 156 11.54 5.66 31.93
C LEU A 156 12.93 6.19 31.61
N GLU A 157 13.62 5.57 30.64
CA GLU A 157 14.96 5.97 30.19
C GLU A 157 14.93 7.26 29.34
N HIS A 158 13.85 7.48 28.57
CA HIS A 158 13.75 8.59 27.63
C HIS A 158 12.63 9.57 28.01
N ARG A 159 12.92 10.88 27.91
CA ARG A 159 12.01 11.96 28.33
C ARG A 159 10.73 12.04 27.51
N GLU A 160 10.81 11.82 26.20
CA GLU A 160 9.69 11.85 25.28
C GLU A 160 9.74 10.60 24.39
N VAL A 161 8.71 9.76 24.49
CA VAL A 161 8.60 8.54 23.70
C VAL A 161 7.36 8.61 22.83
N VAL A 162 7.52 8.33 21.55
CA VAL A 162 6.40 8.17 20.62
C VAL A 162 6.18 6.71 20.27
N PHE A 163 4.92 6.32 20.22
CA PHE A 163 4.49 5.01 19.75
C PHE A 163 4.11 5.07 18.27
N LYS A 164 4.59 4.07 17.52
CA LYS A 164 4.20 3.81 16.13
C LYS A 164 4.02 2.31 15.93
N LEU A 165 2.96 1.94 15.21
CA LEU A 165 2.78 0.57 14.74
C LEU A 165 3.81 0.27 13.63
N ILE A 166 4.32 -0.96 13.59
CA ILE A 166 5.13 -1.45 12.46
C ILE A 166 4.25 -1.50 11.21
N ASN A 167 3.04 -2.06 11.35
CA ASN A 167 2.05 -2.12 10.29
C ASN A 167 1.24 -0.82 10.16
N ARG A 168 0.23 -0.82 9.28
CA ARG A 168 -0.66 0.30 9.00
C ARG A 168 -1.40 0.76 10.26
N PRO A 169 -1.59 2.08 10.43
CA PRO A 169 -2.21 2.69 11.62
C PRO A 169 -3.74 2.52 11.68
N GLN A 170 -4.31 1.42 11.20
CA GLN A 170 -5.75 1.21 11.16
C GLN A 170 -6.14 0.04 12.07
N VAL A 171 -7.04 0.29 13.01
CA VAL A 171 -7.63 -0.74 13.87
C VAL A 171 -9.12 -0.79 13.62
N PHE A 172 -9.62 -1.97 13.25
CA PHE A 172 -11.04 -2.24 13.15
C PHE A 172 -11.56 -2.72 14.50
N HIS A 173 -12.53 -2.01 15.07
CA HIS A 173 -13.13 -2.40 16.34
C HIS A 173 -14.61 -2.00 16.35
N ARG A 174 -15.51 -2.96 16.61
CA ARG A 174 -16.98 -2.77 16.69
C ARG A 174 -17.57 -1.99 15.52
N GLY A 175 -17.22 -2.39 14.29
CA GLY A 175 -17.69 -1.75 13.06
C GLY A 175 -17.13 -0.34 12.80
N ARG A 176 -16.14 0.11 13.58
CA ARG A 176 -15.46 1.40 13.37
C ARG A 176 -13.99 1.20 13.04
N VAL A 177 -13.49 2.02 12.12
CA VAL A 177 -12.05 2.13 11.82
C VAL A 177 -11.48 3.26 12.68
N SER A 178 -10.54 2.92 13.56
CA SER A 178 -9.78 3.88 14.34
C SER A 178 -8.39 4.05 13.74
N TRP A 179 -7.89 5.28 13.70
CA TRP A 179 -6.54 5.59 13.24
C TRP A 179 -5.60 5.74 14.44
N ILE A 180 -4.54 4.93 14.49
CA ILE A 180 -3.51 5.02 15.53
C ILE A 180 -2.32 5.76 14.96
N GLY A 181 -2.31 7.07 15.20
CA GLY A 181 -1.23 7.95 14.77
C GLY A 181 0.05 7.79 15.56
N THR A 182 0.96 8.75 15.35
CA THR A 182 2.14 8.91 16.20
C THR A 182 1.68 9.55 17.50
N ASN A 183 1.64 8.78 18.57
CA ASN A 183 1.16 9.23 19.88
C ASN A 183 2.33 9.32 20.85
N LEU A 184 2.35 10.37 21.67
CA LEU A 184 3.20 10.40 22.86
C LEU A 184 2.71 9.31 23.82
N VAL A 185 3.64 8.57 24.41
CA VAL A 185 3.35 7.51 25.38
C VAL A 185 4.23 7.65 26.61
N GLU A 186 3.64 7.31 27.75
CA GLU A 186 4.30 7.29 29.04
C GLU A 186 4.35 5.88 29.62
N ALA A 187 5.18 5.68 30.64
CA ALA A 187 5.30 4.40 31.35
C ALA A 187 3.96 3.87 31.93
N ARG A 188 2.96 4.73 32.13
CA ARG A 188 1.62 4.33 32.59
C ARG A 188 0.77 3.66 31.51
N ASP A 189 1.10 3.87 30.23
CA ASP A 189 0.35 3.36 29.07
C ASP A 189 0.78 1.94 28.69
N THR A 190 1.89 1.44 29.23
CA THR A 190 2.49 0.13 28.89
C THR A 190 1.96 -1.01 29.77
N ARG A 191 0.69 -0.98 30.18
CA ARG A 191 0.08 -2.01 31.07
C ARG A 191 -0.43 -3.20 30.26
N ASN A 192 -0.29 -4.41 30.81
CA ASN A 192 -1.06 -5.56 30.32
C ASN A 192 -2.54 -5.38 30.72
N ARG A 193 -3.44 -5.60 29.76
CA ARG A 193 -4.84 -5.90 30.04
C ARG A 193 -5.02 -7.41 30.06
#